data_AF-A0AAD1WB18-F1
#
_entry.id   AF-A0AAD1WB18-F1
#
_cell.length_a   1.000
_cell.length_b   1.000
_cell.length_c   1.000
_cell.angle_alpha   90.00
_cell.angle_beta   90.00
_cell.angle_gamma   90.00
#
_symmetry.space_group_name_H-M   'P 1'
#
loop_
_entity.id
_entity.type
_entity.pdbx_description
1 polymer ?
#
loop_
_entity_poly.entity_id
_entity_poly.type
_entity_poly.pdbx_seq_one_letter_code
_entity_poly.pdbx_strand_id
1 'polypeptide(L)'
;MKAQTSTDIEHLFLDIDGNDILPLHTSISLFLISYCDCSAFKVFLVLPERTVNSSHNEGLLPSSLEVEIIYRHNLPPAVQGCRLPAVLEASGTFCRAGLAVVLRHIIKKTCLAEPSRKDVSELLGFKKTCLKACAEVSPWTRLCEVSIPKAVEVFLKKPSSLIPQELLLLEKKLGEPVRVHNDDKIRRQKLQQQKTVKEHGVKNASSGIGDDTQAQTGSLCSQDSKPSSLDLEAALSKLTVEGSESRTSRELPHIRKTKNEDLPPLEHVFAEGLFFTLTDVVLLPCIHQFLVALLEISVDKIIQLPLTVGWYQRVRQVPGIRTAAAKCNLNFLNLPDVNTCQEPLPIPLSTEMVRSELQDTAFVGGPRPTMTKLKNHGIKAQFSSHPHPSWTINWENLHPAASPAEGKMSSDRALRKQQQLNNFLSVVTNMAKPGDCIVDFCSGGGHVGIVLAHMLPLCQIILIENKEESLLRAKERSDDLRLPNIWFVQANLDYFIGKFNIGLEDNLLYISMGSLACMWSGN
;
A
#
# COMPACT_ATOMS: atom_id res chain seq x y z
N MET A 1 20.86 -11.89 -24.25
CA MET A 1 21.38 -11.90 -22.87
C MET A 1 22.36 -10.75 -22.74
N LYS A 2 21.93 -9.62 -22.18
CA LYS A 2 22.87 -8.59 -21.69
C LYS A 2 23.20 -8.97 -20.25
N ALA A 3 24.49 -9.12 -19.96
CA ALA A 3 24.99 -9.30 -18.60
C ALA A 3 24.51 -8.12 -17.74
N GLN A 4 23.99 -8.43 -16.57
CA GLN A 4 23.57 -7.46 -15.57
C GLN A 4 24.83 -6.78 -15.04
N THR A 5 25.14 -5.60 -15.56
CA THR A 5 26.22 -4.75 -15.03
C THR A 5 25.83 -4.29 -13.63
N SER A 6 26.79 -4.16 -12.71
CA SER A 6 26.60 -3.81 -11.29
C SER A 6 26.07 -2.39 -11.03
N THR A 7 25.39 -1.78 -12.00
CA THR A 7 24.99 -0.36 -12.04
C THR A 7 23.53 -0.10 -11.67
N ASP A 8 22.73 -1.15 -11.42
CA ASP A 8 21.26 -1.03 -11.20
C ASP A 8 20.78 -1.40 -9.77
N ILE A 9 21.71 -1.64 -8.84
CA ILE A 9 21.37 -1.94 -7.44
C ILE A 9 20.86 -0.66 -6.77
N GLU A 10 19.66 -0.73 -6.20
CA GLU A 10 19.06 0.37 -5.45
C GLU A 10 19.28 0.20 -3.95
N HIS A 11 19.20 1.28 -3.19
CA HIS A 11 19.44 1.25 -1.75
C HIS A 11 18.12 1.32 -0.98
N LEU A 12 17.79 0.27 -0.22
CA LEU A 12 16.61 0.19 0.63
C LEU A 12 17.00 0.55 2.07
N PHE A 13 16.39 1.59 2.63
CA PHE A 13 16.61 2.08 3.98
C PHE A 13 15.42 1.73 4.87
N LEU A 14 15.67 1.09 6.01
CA LEU A 14 14.68 0.62 6.96
C LEU A 14 15.03 1.09 8.38
N ASP A 15 14.05 1.61 9.14
CA ASP A 15 14.28 2.06 10.52
C ASP A 15 14.44 0.86 11.47
N ILE A 16 15.34 0.98 12.45
CA ILE A 16 15.45 0.05 13.59
C ILE A 16 15.60 0.81 14.90
N ASP A 17 14.85 0.39 15.93
CA ASP A 17 14.78 1.13 17.20
C ASP A 17 15.78 0.59 18.26
N GLY A 18 16.63 -0.38 17.90
CA GLY A 18 17.59 -1.01 18.82
C GLY A 18 16.98 -1.93 19.89
N ASN A 19 15.66 -2.16 19.84
CA ASN A 19 14.94 -3.11 20.69
C ASN A 19 14.99 -4.54 20.11
N ASP A 20 14.58 -5.52 20.91
CA ASP A 20 14.46 -6.95 20.52
C ASP A 20 13.35 -7.25 19.50
N ILE A 21 12.59 -6.24 19.06
CA ILE A 21 11.53 -6.38 18.06
C ILE A 21 11.77 -5.32 16.98
N LEU A 22 11.83 -5.77 15.73
CA LEU A 22 11.93 -4.89 14.57
C LEU A 22 10.63 -4.08 14.41
N PRO A 23 10.71 -2.78 14.05
CA PRO A 23 9.54 -2.03 13.62
C PRO A 23 8.75 -2.79 12.55
N LEU A 24 7.42 -2.71 12.57
CA LEU A 24 6.60 -3.56 11.71
C LEU A 24 6.79 -3.21 10.24
N HIS A 25 6.97 -1.93 9.92
CA HIS A 25 7.29 -1.49 8.56
C HIS A 25 8.59 -2.13 8.02
N THR A 26 9.60 -2.27 8.87
CA THR A 26 10.87 -2.94 8.57
C THR A 26 10.65 -4.45 8.40
N SER A 27 9.94 -5.08 9.34
CA SER A 27 9.60 -6.51 9.29
C SER A 27 8.85 -6.88 8.01
N ILE A 28 7.86 -6.08 7.61
CA ILE A 28 7.08 -6.27 6.38
C ILE A 28 7.97 -6.15 5.13
N SER A 29 8.83 -5.13 5.09
CA SER A 29 9.74 -4.90 3.96
C SER A 29 10.71 -6.05 3.79
N LEU A 30 11.34 -6.50 4.87
CA LEU A 30 12.24 -7.66 4.87
C LEU A 30 11.51 -8.95 4.48
N PHE A 31 10.29 -9.14 4.98
CA PHE A 31 9.48 -10.32 4.66
C PHE A 31 9.14 -10.37 3.16
N LEU A 32 8.78 -9.24 2.54
CA LEU A 32 8.53 -9.20 1.10
C LEU A 32 9.82 -9.42 0.29
N ILE A 33 10.96 -8.86 0.71
CA ILE A 33 12.26 -9.12 0.06
C ILE A 33 12.55 -10.63 0.07
N SER A 34 12.37 -11.30 1.21
CA SER A 34 12.56 -12.74 1.36
C SER A 34 11.55 -13.57 0.54
N TYR A 35 10.30 -13.12 0.43
CA TYR A 35 9.27 -13.73 -0.42
C TYR A 35 9.63 -13.63 -1.91
N CYS A 36 10.13 -12.48 -2.33
CA CYS A 36 10.51 -12.23 -3.71
C CYS A 36 11.83 -12.91 -4.08
N ASP A 37 12.70 -13.18 -3.09
CA ASP A 37 14.11 -13.52 -3.29
C ASP A 37 14.86 -12.43 -4.09
N CYS A 38 14.57 -11.17 -3.75
CA CYS A 38 14.98 -10.03 -4.56
C CYS A 38 16.42 -9.61 -4.25
N SER A 39 17.31 -9.70 -5.24
CA SER A 39 18.71 -9.25 -5.16
C SER A 39 18.93 -7.83 -5.71
N ALA A 40 17.87 -7.12 -6.10
CA ALA A 40 17.96 -5.79 -6.72
C ALA A 40 18.25 -4.65 -5.72
N PHE A 41 18.28 -4.95 -4.42
CA PHE A 41 18.40 -3.97 -3.35
C PHE A 41 19.57 -4.30 -2.44
N LYS A 42 20.39 -3.28 -2.15
CA LYS A 42 21.28 -3.28 -0.99
C LYS A 42 20.50 -2.72 0.21
N VAL A 43 20.44 -3.47 1.30
CA VAL A 43 19.59 -3.13 2.45
C VAL A 43 20.39 -2.47 3.56
N PHE A 44 19.92 -1.31 4.00
CA PHE A 44 20.49 -0.52 5.08
C PHE A 44 19.51 -0.44 6.25
N LEU A 45 19.97 -0.84 7.43
CA LEU A 45 19.25 -0.67 8.69
C LEU A 45 19.71 0.63 9.35
N VAL A 46 18.76 1.49 9.66
CA VAL A 46 19.01 2.87 10.07
C VAL A 46 18.75 3.00 11.57
N LEU A 47 19.82 3.24 12.32
CA LEU A 47 19.76 3.47 13.76
C LEU A 47 19.47 4.94 14.08
N PRO A 48 18.66 5.21 15.14
CA PRO A 48 18.59 6.53 15.74
C PRO A 48 19.94 6.88 16.39
N GLU A 49 20.24 8.18 16.48
CA GLU A 49 21.54 8.68 16.98
C GLU A 49 21.87 8.32 18.44
N ARG A 50 20.92 7.76 19.20
CA ARG A 50 20.99 7.63 20.68
C ARG A 50 21.04 6.20 21.23
N THR A 51 21.22 5.18 20.41
CA THR A 51 21.36 3.80 20.93
C THR A 51 22.80 3.56 21.39
N VAL A 52 23.04 3.79 22.69
CA VAL A 52 24.25 3.35 23.38
C VAL A 52 24.19 1.83 23.45
N ASN A 53 25.07 1.16 22.71
CA ASN A 53 25.38 -0.27 22.82
C ASN A 53 24.17 -1.20 23.07
N SER A 54 23.29 -1.39 22.08
CA SER A 54 22.46 -2.59 22.06
C SER A 54 23.17 -3.66 21.26
N SER A 55 23.44 -4.81 21.89
CA SER A 55 23.82 -6.04 21.21
C SER A 55 22.71 -6.36 20.21
N HIS A 56 22.97 -6.17 18.92
CA HIS A 56 22.01 -6.45 17.88
C HIS A 56 21.75 -7.96 17.84
N ASN A 57 20.51 -8.38 18.05
CA ASN A 57 20.12 -9.77 17.89
C ASN A 57 20.09 -10.11 16.39
N GLU A 58 21.20 -10.63 15.87
CA GLU A 58 21.33 -11.15 14.49
C GLU A 58 20.23 -12.17 14.15
N GLY A 59 19.62 -12.81 15.15
CA GLY A 59 18.53 -13.77 14.97
C GLY A 59 17.20 -13.21 14.43
N LEU A 60 16.99 -11.89 14.46
CA LEU A 60 15.77 -11.25 13.93
C LEU A 60 15.84 -10.97 12.42
N LEU A 61 17.03 -11.03 11.84
CA LEU A 61 17.26 -10.71 10.44
C LEU A 61 17.13 -11.97 9.56
N PRO A 62 16.71 -11.81 8.30
CA PRO A 62 16.67 -12.94 7.39
C PRO A 62 18.09 -13.51 7.18
N SER A 63 18.25 -14.82 7.38
CA SER A 63 19.56 -15.50 7.38
C SER A 63 20.32 -15.40 6.05
N SER A 64 19.63 -15.09 4.95
CA SER A 64 20.19 -14.99 3.60
C SER A 64 20.42 -13.56 3.11
N LEU A 65 20.13 -12.54 3.92
CA LEU A 65 20.14 -11.14 3.47
C LEU A 65 21.33 -10.37 4.05
N GLU A 66 22.22 -9.89 3.17
CA GLU A 66 23.28 -8.97 3.56
C GLU A 66 22.68 -7.60 3.89
N VAL A 67 22.88 -7.16 5.13
CA VAL A 67 22.42 -5.86 5.63
C VAL A 67 23.58 -5.03 6.15
N GLU A 68 23.55 -3.73 5.86
CA GLU A 68 24.52 -2.75 6.39
C GLU A 68 23.83 -1.85 7.42
N ILE A 69 24.49 -1.59 8.55
CA ILE A 69 23.95 -0.70 9.58
C ILE A 69 24.53 0.70 9.38
N ILE A 70 23.66 1.70 9.34
CA ILE A 70 24.05 3.12 9.27
C ILE A 70 23.29 3.94 10.31
N TYR A 71 23.80 5.12 10.63
CA TYR A 71 23.10 6.08 11.49
C TYR A 71 22.24 7.05 10.67
N ARG A 72 21.18 7.57 11.29
CA ARG A 72 20.25 8.51 10.65
C ARG A 72 20.93 9.73 10.01
N HIS A 73 22.01 10.26 10.60
CA HIS A 73 22.75 11.40 10.04
C HIS A 73 23.59 11.04 8.79
N ASN A 74 23.86 9.75 8.58
CA ASN A 74 24.55 9.23 7.39
C ASN A 74 23.58 8.89 6.25
N LEU A 75 22.27 9.12 6.43
CA LEU A 75 21.31 8.96 5.35
C LEU A 75 21.62 9.93 4.20
N PRO A 76 21.49 9.48 2.94
CA PRO A 76 21.57 10.38 1.80
C PRO A 76 20.55 11.53 1.93
N PRO A 77 20.89 12.77 1.53
CA PRO A 77 20.02 13.92 1.69
C PRO A 77 18.60 13.75 1.11
N ALA A 78 18.47 13.08 -0.04
CA ALA A 78 17.17 12.79 -0.67
C ALA A 78 16.28 11.85 0.16
N VAL A 79 16.87 11.05 1.07
CA VAL A 79 16.17 10.13 1.97
C VAL A 79 15.95 10.74 3.36
N GLN A 80 16.85 11.63 3.80
CA GLN A 80 16.83 12.22 5.14
C GLN A 80 15.51 12.95 5.48
N GLY A 81 14.88 13.54 4.46
CA GLY A 81 13.56 14.18 4.56
C GLY A 81 12.38 13.22 4.50
N CYS A 82 12.59 11.90 4.47
CA CYS A 82 11.53 10.90 4.35
C CYS A 82 11.44 10.03 5.61
N ARG A 83 10.22 9.57 5.91
CA ARG A 83 9.99 8.45 6.82
C ARG A 83 10.37 7.14 6.12
N LEU A 84 10.97 6.20 6.85
CA LEU A 84 11.30 4.89 6.30
C LEU A 84 10.06 3.95 6.38
N PRO A 85 9.92 2.98 5.47
CA PRO A 85 10.91 2.53 4.49
C PRO A 85 11.07 3.51 3.33
N ALA A 86 12.29 3.61 2.81
CA ALA A 86 12.58 4.41 1.62
C ALA A 86 13.59 3.70 0.71
N VAL A 87 13.43 3.87 -0.60
CA VAL A 87 14.35 3.35 -1.62
C VAL A 87 14.96 4.51 -2.39
N LEU A 88 16.28 4.54 -2.49
CA LEU A 88 17.01 5.49 -3.34
C LEU A 88 17.51 4.78 -4.59
N GLU A 89 17.19 5.33 -5.76
CA GLU A 89 17.77 4.85 -7.02
C GLU A 89 19.28 5.08 -7.08
N ALA A 90 19.97 4.30 -7.91
CA ALA A 90 21.41 4.42 -8.11
C ALA A 90 21.87 5.83 -8.54
N SER A 91 20.98 6.64 -9.15
CA SER A 91 21.29 8.04 -9.50
C SER A 91 21.47 8.95 -8.29
N GLY A 92 20.99 8.55 -7.11
CA GLY A 92 21.02 9.35 -5.88
C GLY A 92 20.01 10.50 -5.83
N THR A 93 19.17 10.67 -6.86
CA THR A 93 18.24 11.81 -6.99
C THR A 93 16.77 11.44 -6.94
N PHE A 94 16.44 10.15 -7.07
CA PHE A 94 15.06 9.66 -7.06
C PHE A 94 14.83 8.74 -5.85
N CYS A 95 14.02 9.21 -4.91
CA CYS A 95 13.65 8.52 -3.69
C CYS A 95 12.19 8.05 -3.76
N ARG A 96 11.92 6.84 -3.29
CA ARG A 96 10.57 6.30 -3.10
C ARG A 96 10.35 6.07 -1.62
N ALA A 97 9.36 6.71 -1.01
CA ALA A 97 9.13 6.61 0.42
C ALA A 97 7.69 6.18 0.73
N GLY A 98 7.56 5.41 1.80
CA GLY A 98 6.32 4.84 2.28
C GLY A 98 6.15 3.37 1.94
N LEU A 99 5.52 2.64 2.84
CA LEU A 99 5.46 1.17 2.79
C LEU A 99 4.83 0.68 1.50
N ALA A 100 3.61 1.11 1.16
CA ALA A 100 2.94 0.62 -0.04
C ALA A 100 3.71 0.98 -1.33
N VAL A 101 4.29 2.18 -1.37
CA VAL A 101 5.12 2.64 -2.50
C VAL A 101 6.35 1.76 -2.65
N VAL A 102 7.11 1.54 -1.57
CA VAL A 102 8.33 0.74 -1.56
C VAL A 102 8.05 -0.73 -1.87
N LEU A 103 7.05 -1.35 -1.23
CA LEU A 103 6.71 -2.75 -1.44
C LEU A 103 6.27 -3.02 -2.89
N ARG A 104 5.47 -2.13 -3.46
CA ARG A 104 5.07 -2.23 -4.87
C ARG A 104 6.27 -2.08 -5.80
N HIS A 105 7.24 -1.24 -5.45
CA HIS A 105 8.49 -1.10 -6.21
C HIS A 105 9.37 -2.36 -6.14
N ILE A 106 9.49 -2.99 -4.97
CA ILE A 106 10.18 -4.29 -4.80
C ILE A 106 9.57 -5.34 -5.72
N ILE A 107 8.24 -5.44 -5.76
CA ILE A 107 7.54 -6.36 -6.67
C ILE A 107 7.86 -6.03 -8.14
N LYS A 108 7.81 -4.75 -8.52
CA LYS A 108 8.14 -4.34 -9.90
C LYS A 108 9.56 -4.71 -10.29
N LYS A 109 10.56 -4.41 -9.46
CA LYS A 109 11.97 -4.73 -9.72
C LYS A 109 12.17 -6.24 -9.82
N THR A 110 11.50 -7.02 -8.97
CA THR A 110 11.52 -8.49 -9.04
C THR A 110 10.93 -8.98 -10.36
N CYS A 111 9.75 -8.50 -10.77
CA CYS A 111 9.13 -8.90 -12.03
C CYS A 111 9.92 -8.45 -13.27
N LEU A 112 10.70 -7.36 -13.18
CA LEU A 112 11.60 -6.92 -14.25
C LEU A 112 12.83 -7.83 -14.36
N ALA A 113 13.40 -8.26 -13.24
CA ALA A 113 14.53 -9.18 -13.21
C ALA A 113 14.11 -10.61 -13.62
N GLU A 114 12.94 -11.07 -13.17
CA GLU A 114 12.42 -12.41 -13.40
C GLU A 114 10.97 -12.39 -13.93
N PRO A 115 10.76 -12.17 -15.25
CA PRO A 115 9.41 -12.10 -15.82
C PRO A 115 8.57 -13.37 -15.69
N SER A 116 9.19 -14.51 -15.37
CA SER A 116 8.50 -15.79 -15.14
C SER A 116 7.78 -15.87 -13.78
N ARG A 117 8.13 -14.99 -12.82
CA ARG A 117 7.55 -14.94 -11.46
C ARG A 117 6.16 -14.32 -11.46
N LYS A 118 5.19 -15.05 -12.02
CA LYS A 118 3.78 -14.63 -12.08
C LYS A 118 3.17 -14.53 -10.68
N ASP A 119 3.55 -15.43 -9.78
CA ASP A 119 3.22 -15.42 -8.35
C ASP A 119 3.45 -14.06 -7.70
N VAL A 120 4.62 -13.44 -7.96
CA VAL A 120 4.97 -12.11 -7.43
C VAL A 120 4.18 -11.01 -8.12
N SER A 121 3.94 -11.13 -9.42
CA SER A 121 3.17 -10.13 -10.18
C SER A 121 1.69 -10.05 -9.76
N GLU A 122 1.14 -11.19 -9.32
CA GLU A 122 -0.25 -11.32 -8.85
C GLU A 122 -0.47 -10.62 -7.50
N LEU A 123 0.59 -10.41 -6.70
CA LEU A 123 0.51 -9.63 -5.45
C LEU A 123 -0.02 -8.21 -5.68
N LEU A 124 0.20 -7.62 -6.86
CA LEU A 124 -0.34 -6.30 -7.17
C LEU A 124 -1.87 -6.31 -7.38
N GLY A 125 -2.50 -7.48 -7.36
CA GLY A 125 -3.93 -7.66 -7.53
C GLY A 125 -4.43 -7.34 -8.93
N PHE A 126 -5.75 -7.37 -9.10
CA PHE A 126 -6.41 -7.09 -10.38
C PHE A 126 -6.00 -5.71 -10.93
N LYS A 127 -5.61 -5.63 -12.20
CA LYS A 127 -5.10 -4.40 -12.84
C LYS A 127 -3.95 -3.70 -12.06
N LYS A 128 -3.24 -4.45 -11.21
CA LYS A 128 -2.15 -3.94 -10.38
C LYS A 128 -2.57 -2.83 -9.40
N THR A 129 -3.80 -2.86 -8.86
CA THR A 129 -4.35 -1.80 -8.00
C THR A 129 -4.21 -2.02 -6.50
N CYS A 130 -3.81 -3.20 -6.03
CA CYS A 130 -3.63 -3.51 -4.60
C CYS A 130 -2.69 -2.50 -3.94
N LEU A 131 -3.17 -1.80 -2.90
CA LEU A 131 -2.43 -0.72 -2.22
C LEU A 131 -1.84 0.36 -3.15
N LYS A 132 -2.44 0.60 -4.33
CA LYS A 132 -2.01 1.65 -5.26
C LYS A 132 -2.50 3.05 -4.84
N ALA A 133 -3.66 3.12 -4.19
CA ALA A 133 -4.25 4.38 -3.76
C ALA A 133 -3.56 4.89 -2.49
N CYS A 134 -3.46 6.21 -2.33
CA CYS A 134 -2.84 6.81 -1.14
C CYS A 134 -3.66 6.50 0.13
N ALA A 135 -2.99 6.47 1.29
CA ALA A 135 -3.65 6.30 2.58
C ALA A 135 -4.62 7.47 2.91
N GLU A 136 -4.43 8.63 2.30
CA GLU A 136 -5.28 9.81 2.46
C GLU A 136 -6.68 9.61 1.86
N VAL A 137 -6.76 8.82 0.78
CA VAL A 137 -7.97 8.63 -0.03
C VAL A 137 -8.57 7.22 0.11
N SER A 138 -7.77 6.24 0.51
CA SER A 138 -8.19 4.84 0.65
C SER A 138 -8.18 4.44 2.13
N PRO A 139 -9.37 4.30 2.77
CA PRO A 139 -9.46 3.79 4.13
C PRO A 139 -8.82 2.41 4.30
N TRP A 140 -8.91 1.56 3.27
CA TRP A 140 -8.29 0.24 3.27
C TRP A 140 -6.76 0.32 3.26
N THR A 141 -6.19 1.16 2.39
CA THR A 141 -4.72 1.35 2.35
C THR A 141 -4.25 1.92 3.68
N ARG A 142 -4.93 2.95 4.21
CA ARG A 142 -4.61 3.52 5.53
C ARG A 142 -4.64 2.47 6.64
N LEU A 143 -5.66 1.61 6.64
CA LEU A 143 -5.81 0.56 7.64
C LEU A 143 -4.61 -0.40 7.61
N CYS A 144 -4.24 -0.89 6.42
CA CYS A 144 -3.21 -1.91 6.26
C CYS A 144 -1.78 -1.35 6.44
N GLU A 145 -1.51 -0.18 5.86
CA GLU A 145 -0.18 0.41 5.84
C GLU A 145 0.14 1.23 7.10
N VAL A 146 -0.85 1.88 7.71
CA VAL A 146 -0.60 2.84 8.79
C VAL A 146 -1.23 2.38 10.10
N SER A 147 -2.55 2.20 10.13
CA SER A 147 -3.30 2.04 11.39
C SER A 147 -2.99 0.71 12.10
N ILE A 148 -3.03 -0.43 11.40
CA ILE A 148 -2.73 -1.74 12.00
C ILE A 148 -1.28 -1.82 12.48
N PRO A 149 -0.25 -1.52 11.67
CA PRO A 149 1.13 -1.54 12.15
C PRO A 149 1.31 -0.66 13.39
N LYS A 150 0.76 0.56 13.37
CA LYS A 150 0.89 1.48 14.51
C LYS A 150 0.20 0.92 15.77
N ALA A 151 -1.02 0.41 15.64
CA ALA A 151 -1.77 -0.14 16.76
C ALA A 151 -1.10 -1.37 17.37
N VAL A 152 -0.55 -2.25 16.53
CA VAL A 152 0.19 -3.43 17.00
C VAL A 152 1.50 -3.02 17.67
N GLU A 153 2.27 -2.07 17.13
CA GLU A 153 3.49 -1.57 17.80
C GLU A 153 3.20 -0.96 19.18
N VAL A 154 2.07 -0.25 19.32
CA VAL A 154 1.62 0.26 20.63
C VAL A 154 1.24 -0.89 21.56
N PHE A 155 0.52 -1.89 21.05
CA PHE A 155 0.15 -3.08 21.80
C PHE A 155 1.37 -3.86 22.29
N LEU A 156 2.38 -4.08 21.44
CA LEU A 156 3.60 -4.82 21.80
C LEU A 156 4.41 -4.13 22.91
N LYS A 157 4.39 -2.79 22.97
CA LYS A 157 5.04 -2.03 24.06
C LYS A 157 4.35 -2.19 25.40
N LYS A 158 3.03 -2.36 25.40
CA LYS A 158 2.23 -2.57 26.62
C LYS A 158 1.11 -3.58 26.32
N PRO A 159 1.44 -4.88 26.29
CA PRO A 159 0.47 -5.90 25.94
C PRO A 159 -0.68 -5.91 26.95
N SER A 160 -1.91 -6.12 26.47
CA SER A 160 -3.09 -6.18 27.33
C SER A 160 -4.12 -7.17 26.78
N SER A 161 -5.14 -7.50 27.58
CA SER A 161 -6.25 -8.35 27.11
C SER A 161 -7.26 -7.61 26.21
N LEU A 162 -7.07 -6.30 25.99
CA LEU A 162 -7.90 -5.49 25.11
C LEU A 162 -7.35 -5.57 23.67
N ILE A 163 -8.21 -5.99 22.75
CA ILE A 163 -7.88 -6.07 21.32
C ILE A 163 -7.92 -4.65 20.72
N PRO A 164 -6.86 -4.21 20.03
CA PRO A 164 -6.85 -2.95 19.29
C PRO A 164 -8.03 -2.81 18.33
N GLN A 165 -8.62 -1.61 18.27
CA GLN A 165 -9.81 -1.33 17.47
C GLN A 165 -9.57 -1.56 15.97
N GLU A 166 -8.35 -1.34 15.50
CA GLU A 166 -7.92 -1.56 14.12
C GLU A 166 -7.99 -3.03 13.72
N LEU A 167 -7.71 -3.94 14.65
CA LEU A 167 -7.81 -5.38 14.42
C LEU A 167 -9.26 -5.85 14.45
N LEU A 168 -10.10 -5.26 15.29
CA LEU A 168 -11.56 -5.47 15.26
C LEU A 168 -12.17 -4.94 13.94
N LEU A 169 -11.63 -3.84 13.40
CA LEU A 169 -12.02 -3.34 12.10
C LEU A 169 -11.59 -4.28 10.96
N LEU A 170 -10.40 -4.87 11.03
CA LEU A 170 -9.98 -5.92 10.09
C LEU A 170 -10.90 -7.14 10.16
N GLU A 171 -11.22 -7.62 11.36
CA GLU A 171 -12.15 -8.73 11.59
C GLU A 171 -13.51 -8.45 10.93
N LYS A 172 -14.07 -7.25 11.17
CA LYS A 172 -15.31 -6.81 10.54
C LYS A 172 -15.19 -6.82 9.01
N LYS A 173 -14.07 -6.33 8.47
CA LYS A 173 -13.83 -6.27 7.02
C LYS A 173 -13.76 -7.65 6.37
N LEU A 174 -13.15 -8.63 7.03
CA LEU A 174 -13.12 -10.02 6.56
C LEU A 174 -14.51 -10.67 6.52
N GLY A 175 -15.47 -10.15 7.30
CA GLY A 175 -16.86 -10.61 7.31
C GLY A 175 -17.75 -9.95 6.26
N GLU A 176 -17.26 -8.93 5.54
CA GLU A 176 -18.01 -8.28 4.47
C GLU A 176 -18.05 -9.18 3.21
N PRO A 177 -19.12 -9.13 2.39
CA PRO A 177 -19.19 -9.93 1.18
C PRO A 177 -18.18 -9.46 0.13
N VAL A 178 -17.48 -10.41 -0.48
CA VAL A 178 -16.45 -10.14 -1.50
C VAL A 178 -17.11 -9.72 -2.83
N ARG A 179 -16.58 -8.66 -3.44
CA ARG A 179 -16.94 -8.23 -4.80
C ARG A 179 -15.73 -8.33 -5.71
N VAL A 180 -15.81 -9.16 -6.74
CA VAL A 180 -14.73 -9.38 -7.72
C VAL A 180 -15.20 -9.15 -9.15
N HIS A 181 -14.25 -8.87 -10.04
CA HIS A 181 -14.55 -8.86 -11.47
C HIS A 181 -14.98 -10.28 -11.91
N ASN A 182 -16.13 -10.40 -12.56
CA ASN A 182 -16.81 -11.66 -12.88
C ASN A 182 -17.43 -12.41 -11.68
N ASP A 183 -17.85 -11.68 -10.65
CA ASP A 183 -18.55 -12.19 -9.47
C ASP A 183 -19.60 -13.27 -9.81
N ASP A 184 -20.54 -12.96 -10.70
CA ASP A 184 -21.59 -13.88 -11.15
C ASP A 184 -21.04 -15.21 -11.70
N LYS A 185 -19.93 -15.18 -12.44
CA LYS A 185 -19.30 -16.37 -13.01
C LYS A 185 -18.73 -17.25 -11.90
N ILE A 186 -18.03 -16.64 -10.95
CA ILE A 186 -17.37 -17.35 -9.86
C ILE A 186 -18.42 -17.94 -8.90
N ARG A 187 -19.47 -17.19 -8.57
CA ARG A 187 -20.57 -17.70 -7.74
C ARG A 187 -21.29 -18.88 -8.40
N ARG A 188 -21.47 -18.85 -9.73
CA ARG A 188 -22.03 -19.98 -10.48
C ARG A 188 -21.12 -21.20 -10.50
N GLN A 189 -19.80 -21.00 -10.58
CA GLN A 189 -18.82 -22.10 -10.44
C GLN A 189 -18.84 -22.69 -9.02
N LYS A 190 -18.91 -21.85 -7.99
CA LYS A 190 -19.06 -22.29 -6.59
C LYS A 190 -20.33 -23.11 -6.40
N LEU A 191 -21.45 -22.69 -6.99
CA LEU A 191 -22.71 -23.44 -6.98
C LEU A 191 -22.59 -24.79 -7.70
N GLN A 192 -21.85 -24.87 -8.81
CA GLN A 192 -21.58 -26.13 -9.51
C GLN A 192 -20.77 -27.08 -8.63
N GLN A 193 -19.69 -26.60 -8.02
CA GLN A 193 -18.81 -27.39 -7.16
C GLN A 193 -19.53 -27.92 -5.92
N GLN A 194 -20.35 -27.09 -5.27
CA GLN A 194 -21.17 -27.51 -4.13
C GLN A 194 -22.18 -28.60 -4.51
N LYS A 195 -22.75 -28.54 -5.72
CA LYS A 195 -23.67 -29.58 -6.22
C LYS A 195 -22.95 -30.87 -6.57
N THR A 196 -21.79 -30.82 -7.20
CA THR A 196 -21.00 -32.04 -7.52
C THR A 196 -20.54 -32.76 -6.26
N VAL A 197 -20.15 -32.02 -5.21
CA VAL A 197 -19.78 -32.60 -3.90
C VAL A 197 -20.99 -33.27 -3.24
N LYS A 198 -22.16 -32.62 -3.27
CA LYS A 198 -23.41 -33.22 -2.76
C LYS A 198 -23.82 -34.48 -3.54
N GLU A 199 -23.68 -34.47 -4.86
CA GLU A 199 -24.02 -35.64 -5.72
C GLU A 199 -23.04 -36.82 -5.53
N HIS A 200 -21.75 -36.56 -5.30
CA HIS A 200 -20.76 -37.61 -5.04
C HIS A 200 -20.87 -38.17 -3.61
N GLY A 201 -21.22 -37.34 -2.62
CA GLY A 201 -21.53 -37.80 -1.26
C GLY A 201 -22.76 -38.72 -1.20
N VAL A 202 -23.79 -38.46 -2.01
CA VAL A 202 -25.02 -39.28 -2.07
C VAL A 202 -24.82 -40.63 -2.80
N LYS A 203 -23.91 -40.70 -3.78
CA LYS A 203 -23.58 -41.96 -4.49
C LYS A 203 -22.73 -42.92 -3.66
N ASN A 204 -21.87 -42.39 -2.79
CA ASN A 204 -21.08 -43.21 -1.87
C ASN A 204 -21.92 -43.75 -0.70
N ALA A 205 -23.06 -43.12 -0.38
CA ALA A 205 -24.00 -43.61 0.64
C ALA A 205 -24.98 -44.69 0.13
N SER A 206 -25.17 -44.81 -1.19
CA SER A 206 -26.16 -45.73 -1.79
C SER A 206 -25.57 -47.04 -2.36
N SER A 207 -24.28 -47.32 -2.13
CA SER A 207 -23.59 -48.53 -2.62
C SER A 207 -23.23 -49.56 -1.52
N GLY A 208 -23.81 -49.46 -0.33
CA GLY A 208 -23.66 -50.46 0.74
C GLY A 208 -25.00 -50.94 1.29
N ILE A 209 -25.68 -51.83 0.57
CA ILE A 209 -26.76 -52.66 1.15
C ILE A 209 -26.30 -54.11 1.06
N GLY A 210 -26.00 -54.68 2.23
CA GLY A 210 -25.77 -56.10 2.47
C GLY A 210 -25.80 -56.34 3.98
N ASP A 211 -26.88 -56.99 4.43
CA ASP A 211 -27.14 -57.49 5.80
C ASP A 211 -25.90 -58.06 6.51
N ASP A 212 -25.66 -57.75 7.78
CA ASP A 212 -26.34 -58.41 8.90
C ASP A 212 -25.83 -57.93 10.29
N THR A 213 -26.79 -57.56 11.15
CA THR A 213 -26.86 -57.63 12.62
C THR A 213 -25.57 -57.69 13.50
N GLN A 214 -25.27 -56.60 14.24
CA GLN A 214 -25.22 -56.57 15.73
C GLN A 214 -24.79 -55.19 16.27
N ALA A 215 -25.54 -54.70 17.25
CA ALA A 215 -25.35 -53.41 17.90
C ALA A 215 -24.10 -53.37 18.79
N GLN A 216 -23.25 -52.37 18.60
CA GLN A 216 -22.45 -51.76 19.67
C GLN A 216 -22.20 -50.27 19.36
N THR A 217 -22.48 -49.46 20.36
CA THR A 217 -22.36 -48.01 20.43
C THR A 217 -20.93 -47.52 20.21
N GLY A 218 -20.73 -46.65 19.22
CA GLY A 218 -19.48 -45.93 18.99
C GLY A 218 -19.71 -44.77 18.03
N SER A 219 -19.64 -43.55 18.56
CA SER A 219 -19.84 -42.27 17.87
C SER A 219 -18.96 -42.13 16.61
N LEU A 220 -19.57 -42.25 15.42
CA LEU A 220 -18.94 -41.81 14.16
C LEU A 220 -19.21 -40.31 13.95
N CYS A 221 -18.18 -39.50 14.16
CA CYS A 221 -18.16 -38.12 13.67
C CYS A 221 -18.08 -38.14 12.14
N SER A 222 -19.17 -37.73 11.48
CA SER A 222 -19.17 -37.30 10.08
C SER A 222 -18.29 -36.06 9.93
N GLN A 223 -17.11 -36.20 9.32
CA GLN A 223 -16.32 -35.05 8.88
C GLN A 223 -17.01 -34.41 7.67
N ASP A 224 -17.83 -33.40 7.94
CA ASP A 224 -18.32 -32.48 6.91
C ASP A 224 -17.13 -31.69 6.33
N SER A 225 -16.79 -31.96 5.07
CA SER A 225 -15.83 -31.18 4.30
C SER A 225 -16.33 -29.74 4.15
N LYS A 226 -15.74 -28.80 4.93
CA LYS A 226 -16.13 -27.38 4.95
C LYS A 226 -15.93 -26.74 3.56
N PRO A 227 -16.90 -25.93 3.08
CA PRO A 227 -16.82 -25.25 1.78
C PRO A 227 -15.62 -24.29 1.63
N SER A 228 -15.00 -23.86 2.73
CA SER A 228 -13.80 -23.02 2.74
C SER A 228 -12.53 -23.72 2.22
N SER A 229 -12.46 -25.06 2.23
CA SER A 229 -11.29 -25.81 1.73
C SER A 229 -11.15 -25.72 0.20
N LEU A 230 -12.27 -25.79 -0.51
CA LEU A 230 -12.28 -25.77 -1.98
C LEU A 230 -11.92 -24.39 -2.54
N ASP A 231 -12.41 -23.32 -1.90
CA ASP A 231 -12.08 -21.95 -2.28
C ASP A 231 -10.58 -21.67 -2.07
N LEU A 232 -9.99 -22.23 -1.01
CA LEU A 232 -8.55 -22.13 -0.74
C LEU A 232 -7.71 -22.92 -1.75
N GLU A 233 -8.08 -24.17 -2.05
CA GLU A 233 -7.40 -24.99 -3.07
C GLU A 233 -7.42 -24.32 -4.45
N ALA A 234 -8.56 -23.76 -4.84
CA ALA A 234 -8.71 -23.02 -6.09
C ALA A 234 -7.84 -21.75 -6.12
N ALA A 235 -7.70 -21.05 -4.99
CA ALA A 235 -6.85 -19.87 -4.89
C ALA A 235 -5.36 -20.24 -4.91
N LEU A 236 -4.95 -21.29 -4.19
CA LEU A 236 -3.57 -21.79 -4.18
C LEU A 236 -3.12 -22.30 -5.56
N SER A 237 -4.03 -22.95 -6.31
CA SER A 237 -3.76 -23.44 -7.67
C SER A 237 -3.46 -22.33 -8.68
N LYS A 238 -3.83 -21.07 -8.39
CA LYS A 238 -3.45 -19.92 -9.23
C LYS A 238 -2.04 -19.42 -8.94
N LEU A 239 -1.55 -19.63 -7.73
CA LEU A 239 -0.22 -19.21 -7.29
C LEU A 239 0.87 -20.18 -7.73
N THR A 240 0.53 -21.42 -8.09
CA THR A 240 1.49 -22.40 -8.63
C THR A 240 1.81 -22.12 -10.09
N VAL A 241 3.11 -22.12 -10.43
CA VAL A 241 3.64 -21.78 -11.77
C VAL A 241 3.20 -22.78 -12.86
N GLU A 242 2.71 -23.96 -12.47
CA GLU A 242 2.11 -24.93 -13.37
C GLU A 242 0.73 -24.44 -13.84
N GLY A 243 0.70 -23.94 -15.08
CA GLY A 243 -0.53 -23.41 -15.68
C GLY A 243 -1.62 -24.47 -15.72
N SER A 244 -2.73 -24.23 -15.04
CA SER A 244 -3.95 -24.98 -15.32
C SER A 244 -4.51 -24.53 -16.67
N GLU A 245 -4.46 -25.42 -17.68
CA GLU A 245 -5.25 -25.28 -18.88
C GLU A 245 -6.73 -25.22 -18.47
N SER A 246 -7.44 -24.18 -18.90
CA SER A 246 -8.87 -24.06 -18.62
C SER A 246 -9.62 -25.16 -19.37
N ARG A 247 -9.95 -26.27 -18.71
CA ARG A 247 -10.93 -27.23 -19.24
C ARG A 247 -12.27 -26.52 -19.40
N THR A 248 -12.69 -26.31 -20.63
CA THR A 248 -14.00 -25.79 -21.01
C THR A 248 -15.06 -26.87 -20.76
N SER A 249 -15.48 -27.06 -19.50
CA SER A 249 -16.67 -27.87 -19.23
C SER A 249 -17.91 -27.09 -19.68
N ARG A 250 -18.76 -27.73 -20.49
CA ARG A 250 -20.05 -27.15 -20.91
C ARG A 250 -20.93 -26.98 -19.68
N GLU A 251 -21.23 -25.74 -19.31
CA GLU A 251 -22.11 -25.40 -18.20
C GLU A 251 -23.51 -26.01 -18.37
N LEU A 252 -24.02 -26.63 -17.31
CA LEU A 252 -25.37 -27.21 -17.28
C LEU A 252 -26.46 -26.12 -17.43
N PRO A 253 -27.52 -26.36 -18.21
CA PRO A 253 -28.51 -25.34 -18.59
C PRO A 253 -29.34 -24.78 -17.43
N HIS A 254 -29.41 -25.48 -16.29
CA HIS A 254 -30.16 -25.04 -15.12
C HIS A 254 -29.44 -23.94 -14.32
N ILE A 255 -28.10 -23.90 -14.37
CA ILE A 255 -27.28 -22.88 -13.67
C ILE A 255 -27.28 -21.54 -14.41
N ARG A 256 -27.57 -21.52 -15.71
CA ARG A 256 -27.78 -20.27 -16.47
C ARG A 256 -29.07 -19.55 -16.10
N LYS A 257 -30.05 -20.27 -15.54
CA LYS A 257 -31.39 -19.75 -15.21
C LYS A 257 -31.56 -19.30 -13.74
N THR A 258 -30.54 -19.50 -12.89
CA THR A 258 -30.56 -19.08 -11.48
C THR A 258 -30.45 -17.57 -11.36
N LYS A 259 -31.37 -16.94 -10.60
CA LYS A 259 -31.35 -15.50 -10.30
C LYS A 259 -30.11 -15.15 -9.48
N ASN A 260 -29.64 -13.91 -9.59
CA ASN A 260 -28.40 -13.48 -8.92
C ASN A 260 -28.51 -13.53 -7.38
N GLU A 261 -29.71 -13.31 -6.85
CA GLU A 261 -30.03 -13.36 -5.41
C GLU A 261 -29.91 -14.78 -4.82
N ASP A 262 -30.05 -15.82 -5.65
CA ASP A 262 -29.99 -17.23 -5.22
C ASP A 262 -28.56 -17.82 -5.32
N LEU A 263 -27.57 -17.01 -5.73
CA LEU A 263 -26.18 -17.45 -5.84
C LEU A 263 -25.47 -17.33 -4.48
N PRO A 264 -24.64 -18.32 -4.10
CA PRO A 264 -23.93 -18.28 -2.82
C PRO A 264 -23.01 -17.05 -2.76
N PRO A 265 -22.94 -16.35 -1.62
CA PRO A 265 -22.03 -15.22 -1.47
C PRO A 265 -20.57 -15.68 -1.57
N LEU A 266 -19.72 -14.79 -2.06
CA LEU A 266 -18.28 -14.96 -2.00
C LEU A 266 -17.79 -14.45 -0.65
N GLU A 267 -16.98 -15.26 0.00
CA GLU A 267 -16.38 -14.97 1.30
C GLU A 267 -14.89 -14.68 1.12
N HIS A 268 -14.30 -13.97 2.08
CA HIS A 268 -12.88 -13.68 2.07
C HIS A 268 -12.07 -14.97 2.31
N VAL A 269 -11.33 -15.41 1.29
CA VAL A 269 -10.25 -16.37 1.46
C VAL A 269 -9.01 -15.65 2.00
N PHE A 270 -8.76 -14.45 1.48
CA PHE A 270 -7.64 -13.57 1.77
C PHE A 270 -8.14 -12.14 2.08
N ALA A 271 -7.25 -11.25 2.50
CA ALA A 271 -7.61 -9.95 3.08
C ALA A 271 -8.47 -9.09 2.14
N GLU A 272 -8.14 -9.03 0.85
CA GLU A 272 -8.92 -8.26 -0.14
C GLU A 272 -10.06 -9.05 -0.79
N GLY A 273 -10.09 -10.38 -0.68
CA GLY A 273 -11.14 -11.20 -1.26
C GLY A 273 -10.70 -12.64 -1.51
N LEU A 274 -10.82 -13.10 -2.75
CA LEU A 274 -10.53 -14.50 -3.10
C LEU A 274 -9.06 -14.77 -3.40
N PHE A 275 -8.29 -13.73 -3.72
CA PHE A 275 -6.93 -13.87 -4.23
C PHE A 275 -5.94 -13.35 -3.20
N PHE A 276 -4.81 -14.04 -3.11
CA PHE A 276 -3.68 -13.63 -2.29
C PHE A 276 -3.03 -12.40 -2.93
N THR A 277 -2.93 -11.30 -2.18
CA THR A 277 -2.35 -10.04 -2.68
C THR A 277 -1.27 -9.51 -1.74
N LEU A 278 -0.65 -8.39 -2.13
CA LEU A 278 0.34 -7.68 -1.32
C LEU A 278 -0.22 -7.33 0.07
N THR A 279 -1.53 -7.07 0.18
CA THR A 279 -2.17 -6.77 1.46
C THR A 279 -2.03 -7.92 2.46
N ASP A 280 -2.08 -9.18 2.00
CA ASP A 280 -1.87 -10.33 2.89
C ASP A 280 -0.42 -10.38 3.42
N VAL A 281 0.55 -10.05 2.55
CA VAL A 281 1.97 -9.97 2.92
C VAL A 281 2.24 -8.83 3.91
N VAL A 282 1.54 -7.70 3.76
CA VAL A 282 1.62 -6.55 4.67
C VAL A 282 1.04 -6.89 6.04
N LEU A 283 -0.13 -7.54 6.09
CA LEU A 283 -0.81 -7.83 7.35
C LEU A 283 -0.13 -8.96 8.13
N LEU A 284 0.49 -9.93 7.46
CA LEU A 284 0.97 -11.15 8.12
C LEU A 284 1.95 -10.88 9.28
N PRO A 285 3.03 -10.10 9.12
CA PRO A 285 3.94 -9.80 10.24
C PRO A 285 3.23 -9.10 11.41
N CYS A 286 2.32 -8.16 11.12
CA CYS A 286 1.55 -7.43 12.13
C CYS A 286 0.65 -8.37 12.94
N ILE A 287 -0.16 -9.18 12.24
CA ILE A 287 -1.09 -10.11 12.89
C ILE A 287 -0.33 -11.21 13.63
N HIS A 288 0.77 -11.69 13.06
CA HIS A 288 1.62 -12.68 13.73
C HIS A 288 2.12 -12.18 15.08
N GLN A 289 2.77 -11.01 15.11
CA GLN A 289 3.32 -10.43 16.35
C GLN A 289 2.22 -10.12 17.36
N PHE A 290 1.08 -9.60 16.90
CA PHE A 290 -0.08 -9.39 17.75
C PHE A 290 -0.58 -10.69 18.39
N LEU A 291 -0.75 -11.76 17.61
CA LEU A 291 -1.26 -13.04 18.12
C LEU A 291 -0.27 -13.71 19.08
N VAL A 292 1.03 -13.60 18.84
CA VAL A 292 2.08 -14.09 19.77
C VAL A 292 1.88 -13.41 21.12
N ALA A 293 1.87 -12.07 21.15
CA ALA A 293 1.74 -11.31 22.38
C ALA A 293 0.37 -11.49 23.06
N LEU A 294 -0.72 -11.63 22.29
CA LEU A 294 -2.06 -11.87 22.84
C LEU A 294 -2.15 -13.23 23.53
N LEU A 295 -1.59 -14.28 22.92
CA LEU A 295 -1.61 -15.64 23.44
C LEU A 295 -0.87 -15.80 24.76
N GLU A 296 0.20 -15.03 24.95
CA GLU A 296 0.94 -14.99 26.22
C GLU A 296 0.08 -14.42 27.37
N ILE A 297 -0.91 -13.58 27.06
CA ILE A 297 -1.76 -12.90 28.05
C ILE A 297 -3.07 -13.65 28.27
N SER A 298 -3.78 -13.96 27.19
CA SER A 298 -5.13 -14.52 27.25
C SER A 298 -5.50 -15.25 25.95
N VAL A 299 -5.39 -16.58 26.00
CA VAL A 299 -5.75 -17.47 24.88
C VAL A 299 -7.23 -17.33 24.50
N ASP A 300 -8.12 -17.10 25.48
CA ASP A 300 -9.56 -17.02 25.26
C ASP A 300 -9.97 -15.82 24.39
N LYS A 301 -9.16 -14.77 24.30
CA LYS A 301 -9.49 -13.58 23.49
C LYS A 301 -9.47 -13.84 21.99
N ILE A 302 -8.81 -14.91 21.55
CA ILE A 302 -8.78 -15.32 20.15
C ILE A 302 -10.18 -15.63 19.60
N ILE A 303 -11.13 -16.05 20.45
CA ILE A 303 -12.51 -16.31 20.04
C ILE A 303 -13.22 -15.06 19.50
N GLN A 304 -12.70 -13.87 19.79
CA GLN A 304 -13.25 -12.60 19.28
C GLN A 304 -12.75 -12.26 17.87
N LEU A 305 -11.81 -13.03 17.34
CA LEU A 305 -11.19 -12.81 16.02
C LEU A 305 -11.25 -14.05 15.11
N PRO A 306 -12.41 -14.74 14.99
CA PRO A 306 -12.50 -16.00 14.25
C PRO A 306 -12.09 -15.88 12.77
N LEU A 307 -12.41 -14.77 12.10
CA LEU A 307 -12.09 -14.56 10.69
C LEU A 307 -10.62 -14.22 10.48
N THR A 308 -10.03 -13.42 11.37
CA THR A 308 -8.61 -13.07 11.35
C THR A 308 -7.76 -14.31 11.63
N VAL A 309 -8.16 -15.16 12.57
CA VAL A 309 -7.51 -16.45 12.86
C VAL A 309 -7.61 -17.38 11.66
N GLY A 310 -8.81 -17.52 11.08
CA GLY A 310 -9.02 -18.30 9.87
C GLY A 310 -8.18 -17.78 8.69
N TRP A 311 -8.10 -16.46 8.52
CA TRP A 311 -7.25 -15.82 7.52
C TRP A 311 -5.76 -16.17 7.73
N TYR A 312 -5.28 -16.05 8.97
CA TYR A 312 -3.89 -16.39 9.31
C TYR A 312 -3.56 -17.87 9.02
N GLN A 313 -4.49 -18.78 9.34
CA GLN A 313 -4.39 -20.21 9.02
C GLN A 313 -4.39 -20.49 7.50
N ARG A 314 -5.04 -19.67 6.68
CA ARG A 314 -5.02 -19.79 5.22
C ARG A 314 -3.74 -19.22 4.62
N VAL A 315 -3.29 -18.06 5.09
CA VAL A 315 -2.06 -17.41 4.62
C VAL A 315 -0.82 -18.28 4.85
N ARG A 316 -0.72 -18.98 5.99
CA ARG A 316 0.39 -19.93 6.25
C ARG A 316 0.43 -21.12 5.28
N GLN A 317 -0.61 -21.36 4.48
CA GLN A 317 -0.64 -22.43 3.49
C GLN A 317 -0.08 -22.01 2.14
N VAL A 318 0.12 -20.71 1.91
CA VAL A 318 0.72 -20.19 0.68
C VAL A 318 2.20 -20.61 0.60
N PRO A 319 2.65 -21.29 -0.48
CA PRO A 319 4.02 -21.80 -0.56
C PRO A 319 5.11 -20.73 -0.41
N GLY A 320 4.94 -19.58 -1.05
CA GLY A 320 5.87 -18.45 -0.94
C GLY A 320 5.97 -17.89 0.49
N ILE A 321 4.85 -17.89 1.23
CA ILE A 321 4.81 -17.44 2.63
C ILE A 321 5.63 -18.36 3.53
N ARG A 322 5.53 -19.68 3.35
CA ARG A 322 6.31 -20.65 4.14
C ARG A 322 7.81 -20.47 3.93
N THR A 323 8.21 -20.26 2.68
CA THR A 323 9.61 -20.04 2.30
C THR A 323 10.13 -18.74 2.90
N ALA A 324 9.37 -17.64 2.76
CA ALA A 324 9.73 -16.34 3.34
C ALA A 324 9.80 -16.38 4.87
N ALA A 325 8.85 -17.05 5.53
CA ALA A 325 8.83 -17.20 6.97
C ALA A 325 10.05 -17.96 7.50
N ALA A 326 10.45 -19.05 6.82
CA ALA A 326 11.67 -19.76 7.17
C ALA A 326 12.93 -18.88 7.03
N LYS A 327 13.02 -18.09 5.95
CA LYS A 327 14.13 -17.15 5.75
C LYS A 327 14.18 -16.07 6.84
N CYS A 328 13.02 -15.57 7.28
CA CYS A 328 12.87 -14.52 8.30
C CYS A 328 12.76 -15.05 9.74
N ASN A 329 13.03 -16.33 10.00
CA ASN A 329 12.89 -16.94 11.33
C ASN A 329 11.49 -16.76 11.99
N LEU A 330 10.45 -16.63 11.17
CA LEU A 330 9.07 -16.48 11.64
C LEU A 330 8.44 -17.86 11.86
N ASN A 331 8.19 -18.19 13.12
CA ASN A 331 7.60 -19.47 13.53
C ASN A 331 6.08 -19.37 13.62
N PHE A 332 5.35 -20.02 12.69
CA PHE A 332 3.89 -19.95 12.69
C PHE A 332 3.26 -20.56 13.96
N LEU A 333 2.37 -19.78 14.58
CA LEU A 333 1.48 -20.24 15.64
C LEU A 333 0.55 -21.39 15.19
N ASN A 334 0.39 -22.38 16.07
CA ASN A 334 -0.65 -23.41 15.94
C ASN A 334 -1.88 -22.96 16.74
N LEU A 335 -2.84 -22.38 16.02
CA LEU A 335 -4.07 -21.84 16.60
C LEU A 335 -5.19 -22.89 16.54
N PRO A 336 -6.08 -22.95 17.54
CA PRO A 336 -7.25 -23.80 17.49
C PRO A 336 -8.23 -23.34 16.40
N ASP A 337 -9.02 -24.27 15.87
CA ASP A 337 -10.10 -23.94 14.94
C ASP A 337 -11.22 -23.23 15.71
N VAL A 338 -11.31 -21.91 15.53
CA VAL A 338 -12.40 -21.11 16.06
C VAL A 338 -13.57 -21.17 15.08
N ASN A 339 -14.72 -21.69 15.52
CA ASN A 339 -15.92 -21.75 14.69
C ASN A 339 -16.38 -20.33 14.33
N THR A 340 -16.55 -20.06 13.03
CA THR A 340 -16.99 -18.78 12.44
C THR A 340 -18.45 -18.41 12.73
N CYS A 341 -19.17 -19.16 13.56
CA CYS A 341 -20.63 -19.03 13.75
C CYS A 341 -21.07 -17.96 14.76
N GLN A 342 -20.19 -17.08 15.25
CA GLN A 342 -20.62 -16.02 16.17
C GLN A 342 -20.93 -14.74 15.39
N GLU A 343 -22.16 -14.24 15.58
CA GLU A 343 -22.55 -12.89 15.13
C GLU A 343 -21.57 -11.85 15.72
N PRO A 344 -21.16 -10.83 14.94
CA PRO A 344 -20.28 -9.79 15.45
C PRO A 344 -20.90 -9.11 16.68
N LEU A 345 -20.18 -9.11 17.80
CA LEU A 345 -20.58 -8.34 18.99
C LEU A 345 -20.68 -6.84 18.62
N PRO A 346 -21.72 -6.12 19.07
CA PRO A 346 -21.83 -4.69 18.82
C PRO A 346 -20.68 -3.95 19.52
N ILE A 347 -19.76 -3.39 18.74
CA ILE A 347 -18.71 -2.52 19.28
C ILE A 347 -19.34 -1.15 19.56
N PRO A 348 -19.24 -0.59 20.79
CA PRO A 348 -19.66 0.77 21.06
C PRO A 348 -18.72 1.72 20.31
N LEU A 349 -19.24 2.32 19.24
CA LEU A 349 -18.52 3.25 18.40
C LEU A 349 -18.32 4.56 19.18
N SER A 350 -17.08 4.89 19.57
CA SER A 350 -16.75 6.27 19.87
C SER A 350 -16.78 7.06 18.55
N THR A 351 -17.63 8.08 18.53
CA THR A 351 -18.04 8.90 17.37
C THR A 351 -16.91 9.69 16.71
N GLU A 352 -15.63 9.41 16.98
CA GLU A 352 -14.51 10.21 16.46
C GLU A 352 -13.89 9.67 15.15
N MET A 353 -14.13 8.39 14.79
CA MET A 353 -13.58 7.82 13.55
C MET A 353 -14.58 7.65 12.40
N VAL A 354 -15.88 7.91 12.63
CA VAL A 354 -16.76 8.31 11.53
C VAL A 354 -16.50 9.79 11.33
N ARG A 355 -15.39 10.12 10.66
CA ARG A 355 -15.35 11.39 9.92
C ARG A 355 -16.54 11.31 9.00
N SER A 356 -17.55 12.10 9.36
CA SER A 356 -18.80 12.30 8.68
C SER A 356 -18.71 11.80 7.24
N GLU A 357 -19.42 10.72 6.94
CA GLU A 357 -20.09 10.64 5.65
C GLU A 357 -21.05 11.84 5.60
N LEU A 358 -20.48 13.05 5.47
CA LEU A 358 -21.13 14.09 4.72
C LEU A 358 -21.40 13.37 3.42
N GLN A 359 -22.67 13.07 3.20
CA GLN A 359 -23.21 12.87 1.88
C GLN A 359 -22.60 13.99 1.05
N ASP A 360 -21.52 13.64 0.38
CA ASP A 360 -20.76 14.58 -0.43
C ASP A 360 -21.70 14.81 -1.59
N THR A 361 -22.54 15.84 -1.43
CA THR A 361 -23.54 16.24 -2.40
C THR A 361 -22.81 16.29 -3.70
N ALA A 362 -23.14 15.34 -4.58
CA ALA A 362 -22.36 14.98 -5.75
C ALA A 362 -21.60 16.19 -6.28
N PHE A 363 -20.28 16.14 -6.26
CA PHE A 363 -19.45 17.15 -6.90
C PHE A 363 -19.75 17.12 -8.41
N VAL A 364 -20.72 17.93 -8.81
CA VAL A 364 -21.12 18.14 -10.19
C VAL A 364 -20.54 19.50 -10.61
N GLY A 365 -19.37 19.45 -11.24
CA GLY A 365 -18.90 20.55 -12.08
C GLY A 365 -17.48 21.01 -11.79
N GLY A 366 -16.65 20.94 -12.84
CA GLY A 366 -15.35 21.61 -12.90
C GLY A 366 -15.46 23.14 -12.78
N PRO A 367 -14.33 23.87 -12.85
CA PRO A 367 -14.24 25.26 -12.41
C PRO A 367 -14.93 26.23 -13.39
N ARG A 368 -16.25 26.42 -13.23
CA ARG A 368 -17.06 27.61 -13.55
C ARG A 368 -18.29 27.63 -12.62
N PRO A 369 -18.79 28.79 -12.17
CA PRO A 369 -18.14 30.01 -11.74
C PRO A 369 -18.08 29.99 -10.20
N THR A 370 -17.00 29.45 -9.63
CA THR A 370 -16.76 29.42 -8.17
C THR A 370 -16.93 30.82 -7.58
N MET A 371 -16.52 31.86 -8.31
CA MET A 371 -16.71 33.26 -7.96
C MET A 371 -18.18 33.67 -7.80
N THR A 372 -19.08 33.17 -8.65
CA THR A 372 -20.52 33.43 -8.52
C THR A 372 -21.11 32.69 -7.34
N LYS A 373 -20.68 31.44 -7.10
CA LYS A 373 -21.10 30.68 -5.92
C LYS A 373 -20.64 31.36 -4.62
N LEU A 374 -19.38 31.81 -4.55
CA LEU A 374 -18.84 32.57 -3.42
C LEU A 374 -19.61 33.88 -3.21
N LYS A 375 -19.87 34.64 -4.28
CA LYS A 375 -20.64 35.88 -4.23
C LYS A 375 -22.09 35.66 -3.77
N ASN A 376 -22.74 34.59 -4.23
CA ASN A 376 -24.10 34.23 -3.81
C ASN A 376 -24.16 33.82 -2.32
N HIS A 377 -23.04 33.40 -1.74
CA HIS A 377 -22.89 33.11 -0.31
C HIS A 377 -22.27 34.29 0.47
N GLY A 378 -22.25 35.49 -0.11
CA GLY A 378 -21.75 36.70 0.55
C GLY A 378 -20.23 36.82 0.66
N ILE A 379 -19.46 35.86 0.11
CA ILE A 379 -18.00 35.88 0.11
C ILE A 379 -17.52 36.73 -1.07
N LYS A 380 -16.98 37.91 -0.77
CA LYS A 380 -16.32 38.79 -1.75
C LYS A 380 -14.85 38.42 -1.85
N ALA A 381 -14.41 37.94 -3.02
CA ALA A 381 -12.99 37.83 -3.29
C ALA A 381 -12.36 39.22 -3.40
N GLN A 382 -11.30 39.45 -2.63
CA GLN A 382 -10.49 40.65 -2.73
C GLN A 382 -9.33 40.34 -3.69
N PHE A 383 -9.26 41.06 -4.80
CA PHE A 383 -8.15 40.96 -5.74
C PHE A 383 -7.15 42.06 -5.42
N SER A 384 -5.89 41.71 -5.26
CA SER A 384 -4.77 42.65 -5.24
C SER A 384 -4.13 42.72 -6.63
N SER A 385 -3.51 43.86 -6.95
CA SER A 385 -2.66 43.96 -8.13
C SER A 385 -1.46 43.00 -7.99
N HIS A 386 -1.00 42.44 -9.11
CA HIS A 386 0.19 41.60 -9.12
C HIS A 386 1.36 42.38 -8.50
N PRO A 387 2.16 41.80 -7.58
CA PRO A 387 3.28 42.50 -6.94
C PRO A 387 4.33 43.00 -7.94
N HIS A 388 4.39 42.38 -9.13
CA HIS A 388 5.32 42.73 -10.20
C HIS A 388 4.68 42.51 -11.59
N PRO A 389 3.87 43.44 -12.09
CA PRO A 389 3.10 43.24 -13.32
C PRO A 389 3.98 43.15 -14.59
N SER A 390 5.23 43.62 -14.52
CA SER A 390 6.22 43.54 -15.59
C SER A 390 7.07 42.27 -15.58
N TRP A 391 6.99 41.45 -14.53
CA TRP A 391 7.78 40.23 -14.42
C TRP A 391 7.13 39.12 -15.23
N THR A 392 7.85 38.63 -16.23
CA THR A 392 7.43 37.48 -17.04
C THR A 392 8.66 36.63 -17.35
N ILE A 393 8.43 35.32 -17.41
CA ILE A 393 9.44 34.40 -17.92
C ILE A 393 9.41 34.48 -19.44
N ASN A 394 10.59 34.64 -20.04
CA ASN A 394 10.72 34.47 -21.47
C ASN A 394 10.71 32.97 -21.81
N TRP A 395 9.51 32.43 -22.03
CA TRP A 395 9.28 31.03 -22.37
C TRP A 395 9.95 30.60 -23.69
N GLU A 396 10.28 31.55 -24.58
CA GLU A 396 10.96 31.27 -25.85
C GLU A 396 12.46 31.01 -25.66
N ASN A 397 13.05 31.57 -24.60
CA ASN A 397 14.46 31.37 -24.24
C ASN A 397 14.69 30.18 -23.30
N LEU A 398 13.63 29.64 -22.70
CA LEU A 398 13.71 28.43 -21.89
C LEU A 398 13.83 27.20 -22.80
N HIS A 399 14.65 26.24 -22.39
CA HIS A 399 14.75 24.97 -23.09
C HIS A 399 13.36 24.28 -23.13
N PRO A 400 12.93 23.69 -24.27
CA PRO A 400 11.59 23.14 -24.44
C PRO A 400 11.16 22.20 -23.30
N ALA A 401 12.08 21.37 -22.81
CA ALA A 401 11.82 20.44 -21.70
C ALA A 401 11.37 21.13 -20.40
N ALA A 402 11.71 22.40 -20.15
CA ALA A 402 11.22 23.17 -19.00
C ALA A 402 9.81 23.76 -19.23
N SER A 403 9.41 23.93 -20.50
CA SER A 403 8.09 24.47 -20.85
C SER A 403 6.96 23.47 -20.55
N PRO A 404 5.82 23.91 -20.01
CA PRO A 404 4.62 23.09 -19.88
C PRO A 404 4.10 22.49 -21.19
N ALA A 405 4.49 23.04 -22.34
CA ALA A 405 4.12 22.55 -23.66
C ALA A 405 4.60 21.11 -23.91
N GLU A 406 5.78 20.73 -23.40
CA GLU A 406 6.32 19.37 -23.47
C GLU A 406 5.61 18.38 -22.52
N GLY A 407 4.73 18.88 -21.64
CA GLY A 407 3.93 18.06 -20.72
C GLY A 407 2.81 17.24 -21.37
N LYS A 408 2.80 17.08 -22.71
CA LYS A 408 1.73 16.43 -23.50
C LYS A 408 0.35 17.07 -23.28
N MET A 409 0.31 18.39 -23.20
CA MET A 409 -0.92 19.18 -23.07
C MET A 409 -1.29 19.86 -24.39
N SER A 410 -2.57 20.17 -24.59
CA SER A 410 -2.98 21.02 -25.73
C SER A 410 -2.35 22.41 -25.61
N SER A 411 -2.16 23.09 -26.74
CA SER A 411 -1.58 24.44 -26.82
C SER A 411 -2.29 25.44 -25.87
N ASP A 412 -3.62 25.43 -25.87
CA ASP A 412 -4.42 26.32 -24.99
C ASP A 412 -4.28 26.00 -23.51
N ARG A 413 -3.99 24.74 -23.17
CA ARG A 413 -3.75 24.32 -21.79
C ARG A 413 -2.34 24.67 -21.36
N ALA A 414 -1.36 24.52 -22.25
CA ALA A 414 0.03 24.93 -22.04
C ALA A 414 0.13 26.45 -21.81
N LEU A 415 -0.53 27.27 -22.65
CA LEU A 415 -0.54 28.73 -22.49
C LEU A 415 -1.16 29.16 -21.15
N ARG A 416 -2.32 28.59 -20.79
CA ARG A 416 -2.94 28.86 -19.48
C ARG A 416 -2.04 28.44 -18.33
N LYS A 417 -1.33 27.32 -18.46
CA LYS A 417 -0.38 26.85 -17.44
C LYS A 417 0.81 27.81 -17.34
N GLN A 418 1.38 28.27 -18.45
CA GLN A 418 2.45 29.28 -18.44
C GLN A 418 2.03 30.58 -17.75
N GLN A 419 0.80 31.04 -18.00
CA GLN A 419 0.24 32.22 -17.31
C GLN A 419 0.08 31.99 -15.81
N GLN A 420 -0.39 30.80 -15.39
CA GLN A 420 -0.47 30.44 -13.97
C GLN A 420 0.93 30.40 -13.32
N LEU A 421 1.90 29.79 -14.00
CA LEU A 421 3.26 29.68 -13.53
C LEU A 421 3.95 31.03 -13.40
N ASN A 422 3.73 31.98 -14.32
CA ASN A 422 4.32 33.32 -14.21
C ASN A 422 3.99 33.98 -12.86
N ASN A 423 2.75 33.87 -12.39
CA ASN A 423 2.36 34.45 -11.11
C ASN A 423 3.08 33.77 -9.94
N PHE A 424 3.08 32.43 -9.92
CA PHE A 424 3.73 31.64 -8.86
C PHE A 424 5.24 31.89 -8.81
N LEU A 425 5.89 31.77 -9.96
CA LEU A 425 7.34 31.87 -10.07
C LEU A 425 7.82 33.27 -9.66
N SER A 426 7.08 34.33 -10.00
CA SER A 426 7.44 35.70 -9.59
C SER A 426 7.55 35.86 -8.07
N VAL A 427 6.64 35.22 -7.32
CA VAL A 427 6.60 35.30 -5.86
C VAL A 427 7.77 34.51 -5.30
N VAL A 428 7.97 33.28 -5.78
CA VAL A 428 9.02 32.39 -5.28
C VAL A 428 10.41 32.94 -5.57
N THR A 429 10.68 33.44 -6.78
CA THR A 429 12.00 33.99 -7.12
C THR A 429 12.36 35.24 -6.33
N ASN A 430 11.36 36.00 -5.87
CA ASN A 430 11.58 37.17 -5.01
C ASN A 430 11.79 36.81 -3.54
N MET A 431 11.26 35.67 -3.09
CA MET A 431 11.38 35.20 -1.72
C MET A 431 12.62 34.33 -1.49
N ALA A 432 12.98 33.52 -2.49
CA ALA A 432 14.04 32.54 -2.40
C ALA A 432 15.42 33.18 -2.29
N LYS A 433 16.26 32.59 -1.43
CA LYS A 433 17.66 32.96 -1.23
C LYS A 433 18.57 31.79 -1.63
N PRO A 434 19.81 32.06 -2.07
CA PRO A 434 20.78 30.99 -2.29
C PRO A 434 20.91 30.08 -1.06
N GLY A 435 20.86 28.77 -1.29
CA GLY A 435 20.86 27.75 -0.23
C GLY A 435 19.48 27.35 0.30
N ASP A 436 18.40 28.03 -0.12
CA ASP A 436 17.05 27.62 0.30
C ASP A 436 16.66 26.26 -0.28
N CYS A 437 15.90 25.49 0.52
CA CYS A 437 15.23 24.27 0.10
C CYS A 437 13.77 24.59 -0.25
N ILE A 438 13.37 24.30 -1.49
CA ILE A 438 12.04 24.58 -2.02
C ILE A 438 11.37 23.27 -2.42
N VAL A 439 10.16 23.03 -1.91
CA VAL A 439 9.43 21.79 -2.11
C VAL A 439 8.17 22.03 -2.94
N ASP A 440 8.01 21.30 -4.03
CA ASP A 440 6.81 21.26 -4.88
C ASP A 440 5.97 20.04 -4.51
N PHE A 441 4.94 20.25 -3.67
CA PHE A 441 4.01 19.23 -3.23
C PHE A 441 2.96 18.96 -4.30
N CYS A 442 2.67 17.66 -4.53
CA CYS A 442 1.78 17.23 -5.62
C CYS A 442 2.23 17.78 -6.99
N SER A 443 3.55 17.75 -7.22
CA SER A 443 4.24 18.38 -8.35
C SER A 443 3.79 17.86 -9.73
N GLY A 444 3.14 16.70 -9.78
CA GLY A 444 2.72 16.06 -11.01
C GLY A 444 3.90 15.81 -11.95
N GLY A 445 3.85 16.40 -13.14
CA GLY A 445 4.91 16.32 -14.14
C GLY A 445 6.05 17.33 -13.93
N GLY A 446 6.13 18.00 -12.78
CA GLY A 446 7.20 18.95 -12.44
C GLY A 446 7.08 20.29 -13.15
N HIS A 447 5.87 20.77 -13.44
CA HIS A 447 5.69 22.00 -14.24
C HIS A 447 6.21 23.26 -13.54
N VAL A 448 6.13 23.32 -12.22
CA VAL A 448 6.66 24.43 -11.41
C VAL A 448 8.10 24.13 -11.03
N GLY A 449 8.33 22.99 -10.37
CA GLY A 449 9.63 22.63 -9.81
C GLY A 449 10.77 22.61 -10.84
N ILE A 450 10.54 22.13 -12.06
CA ILE A 450 11.59 22.08 -13.10
C ILE A 450 12.00 23.50 -13.52
N VAL A 451 11.03 24.41 -13.66
CA VAL A 451 11.31 25.81 -14.03
C VAL A 451 12.06 26.51 -12.90
N LEU A 452 11.66 26.28 -11.64
CA LEU A 452 12.37 26.81 -10.47
C LEU A 452 13.80 26.30 -10.38
N ALA A 453 14.03 25.00 -10.59
CA ALA A 453 15.37 24.42 -10.56
C ALA A 453 16.28 25.07 -11.60
N HIS A 454 15.75 25.36 -12.79
CA HIS A 454 16.49 26.07 -13.83
C HIS A 454 16.78 27.53 -13.47
N MET A 455 15.81 28.25 -12.89
CA MET A 455 15.94 29.68 -12.56
C MET A 455 16.73 29.96 -11.28
N LEU A 456 16.75 29.00 -10.34
CA LEU A 456 17.35 29.12 -9.02
C LEU A 456 18.41 28.03 -8.82
N PRO A 457 19.53 28.05 -9.58
CA PRO A 457 20.55 26.99 -9.55
C PRO A 457 21.25 26.84 -8.20
N LEU A 458 21.16 27.86 -7.33
CA LEU A 458 21.73 27.86 -5.98
C LEU A 458 20.74 27.40 -4.90
N CYS A 459 19.49 27.08 -5.26
CA CYS A 459 18.50 26.51 -4.35
C CYS A 459 18.39 25.00 -4.60
N GLN A 460 18.04 24.23 -3.56
CA GLN A 460 17.67 22.83 -3.71
C GLN A 460 16.16 22.72 -3.96
N ILE A 461 15.77 22.08 -5.06
CA ILE A 461 14.37 21.84 -5.39
C ILE A 461 14.01 20.37 -5.14
N ILE A 462 12.86 20.11 -4.52
CA ILE A 462 12.35 18.75 -4.26
C ILE A 462 10.94 18.63 -4.82
N LEU A 463 10.72 17.66 -5.71
CA LEU A 463 9.42 17.37 -6.30
C LEU A 463 8.82 16.17 -5.60
N ILE A 464 7.68 16.37 -4.93
CA ILE A 464 6.96 15.30 -4.24
C ILE A 464 5.70 14.97 -5.05
N GLU A 465 5.50 13.69 -5.35
CA GLU A 465 4.33 13.22 -6.10
C GLU A 465 4.08 11.73 -5.82
N ASN A 466 2.84 11.34 -5.54
CA ASN A 466 2.53 9.92 -5.34
C ASN A 466 2.43 9.15 -6.67
N LYS A 467 1.91 9.80 -7.72
CA LYS A 467 1.76 9.19 -9.04
C LYS A 467 3.10 9.06 -9.75
N GLU A 468 3.69 7.89 -9.60
CA GLU A 468 4.95 7.47 -10.23
C GLU A 468 5.07 7.85 -11.70
N GLU A 469 4.05 7.60 -12.54
CA GLU A 469 4.16 7.89 -13.97
C GLU A 469 4.23 9.39 -14.27
N SER A 470 3.77 10.25 -13.35
CA SER A 470 3.96 11.70 -13.44
C SER A 470 5.36 12.11 -13.03
N LEU A 471 5.85 11.57 -11.92
CA LEU A 471 7.16 11.92 -11.39
C LEU A 471 8.30 11.42 -12.29
N LEU A 472 8.17 10.23 -12.89
CA LEU A 472 9.12 9.72 -13.88
C LEU A 472 9.22 10.64 -15.11
N ARG A 473 8.10 11.17 -15.59
CA ARG A 473 8.11 12.17 -16.67
C ARG A 473 8.80 13.48 -16.25
N ALA A 474 8.66 13.88 -14.99
CA ALA A 474 9.36 15.04 -14.46
C ALA A 474 10.88 14.80 -14.43
N LYS A 475 11.28 13.59 -14.03
CA LYS A 475 12.67 13.14 -14.01
C LYS A 475 13.28 13.15 -15.41
N GLU A 476 12.64 12.50 -16.38
CA GLU A 476 13.09 12.47 -17.79
C GLU A 476 13.32 13.89 -18.34
N ARG A 477 12.34 14.79 -18.15
CA ARG A 477 12.47 16.20 -18.57
C ARG A 477 13.61 16.94 -17.87
N SER A 478 13.91 16.61 -16.62
CA SER A 478 14.98 17.25 -15.85
C SER A 478 16.35 16.71 -16.22
N ASP A 479 16.45 15.42 -16.54
CA ASP A 479 17.66 14.77 -17.04
C ASP A 479 18.07 15.39 -18.39
N ASP A 480 17.11 15.65 -19.29
CA ASP A 480 17.33 16.36 -20.57
C ASP A 480 17.91 17.78 -20.36
N LEU A 481 17.50 18.45 -19.27
CA LEU A 481 17.98 19.77 -18.87
C LEU A 481 19.27 19.73 -18.06
N ARG A 482 19.72 18.53 -17.64
CA ARG A 482 20.87 18.30 -16.76
C ARG A 482 20.85 19.14 -15.48
N LEU A 483 19.66 19.26 -14.86
CA LEU A 483 19.48 20.04 -13.64
C LEU A 483 20.12 19.31 -12.44
N PRO A 484 21.16 19.86 -11.79
CA PRO A 484 21.86 19.16 -10.71
C PRO A 484 21.23 19.36 -9.33
N ASN A 485 20.34 20.35 -9.20
CA ASN A 485 19.79 20.85 -7.94
C ASN A 485 18.33 20.41 -7.71
N ILE A 486 17.94 19.26 -8.25
CA ILE A 486 16.57 18.75 -8.19
C ILE A 486 16.53 17.30 -7.71
N TRP A 487 15.67 17.01 -6.73
CA TRP A 487 15.37 15.66 -6.27
C TRP A 487 13.90 15.32 -6.49
N PHE A 488 13.64 14.03 -6.68
CA PHE A 488 12.31 13.48 -6.91
C PHE A 488 11.97 12.53 -5.77
N VAL A 489 10.82 12.74 -5.13
CA VAL A 489 10.34 11.91 -4.03
C VAL A 489 8.96 11.37 -4.39
N GLN A 490 8.90 10.07 -4.70
CA GLN A 490 7.64 9.36 -4.84
C GLN A 490 7.11 8.99 -3.46
N ALA A 491 6.09 9.68 -2.98
CA ALA A 491 5.51 9.39 -1.67
C ALA A 491 4.10 9.96 -1.52
N ASN A 492 3.33 9.43 -0.57
CA ASN A 492 2.21 10.16 0.03
C ASN A 492 2.76 11.34 0.86
N LEU A 493 1.97 12.40 1.06
CA LEU A 493 2.46 13.65 1.67
C LEU A 493 2.96 13.43 3.10
N ASP A 494 2.28 12.56 3.86
CA ASP A 494 2.62 12.25 5.26
C ASP A 494 3.97 11.52 5.45
N TYR A 495 4.58 11.01 4.36
CA TYR A 495 5.88 10.37 4.39
C TYR A 495 7.05 11.35 4.23
N PHE A 496 6.80 12.58 3.80
CA PHE A 496 7.84 13.61 3.75
C PHE A 496 7.83 14.44 5.04
N ILE A 497 8.93 14.40 5.77
CA ILE A 497 9.17 15.12 7.04
C ILE A 497 10.38 16.07 6.95
N GLY A 498 10.87 16.32 5.74
CA GLY A 498 12.02 17.18 5.49
C GLY A 498 11.73 18.64 5.84
N LYS A 499 12.76 19.34 6.33
CA LYS A 499 12.69 20.80 6.52
C LYS A 499 12.81 21.48 5.16
N PHE A 500 12.06 22.55 4.98
CA PHE A 500 12.08 23.39 3.79
C PHE A 500 11.86 24.85 4.14
N ASN A 501 12.31 25.73 3.25
CA ASN A 501 12.17 27.18 3.37
C ASN A 501 10.88 27.66 2.68
N ILE A 502 10.55 27.07 1.52
CA ILE A 502 9.37 27.41 0.72
C ILE A 502 8.66 26.13 0.29
N GLY A 503 7.36 26.04 0.56
CA GLY A 503 6.50 24.95 0.08
C GLY A 503 5.52 25.47 -0.96
N LEU A 504 5.35 24.73 -2.06
CA LEU A 504 4.49 25.05 -3.19
C LEU A 504 3.45 23.95 -3.36
N GLU A 505 2.22 24.33 -3.68
CA GLU A 505 1.15 23.38 -3.99
C GLU A 505 0.27 23.96 -5.10
N ASP A 506 0.41 23.40 -6.31
CA ASP A 506 -0.05 24.05 -7.54
C ASP A 506 -1.52 23.67 -7.92
N ASN A 507 -2.16 22.76 -7.16
CA ASN A 507 -3.53 22.29 -7.38
C ASN A 507 -4.49 22.51 -6.19
N LEU A 508 -4.00 23.06 -5.08
CA LEU A 508 -4.82 23.48 -3.95
C LEU A 508 -4.52 24.96 -3.73
N LEU A 509 -5.53 25.79 -3.96
CA LEU A 509 -5.47 27.21 -3.66
C LEU A 509 -5.48 27.37 -2.13
N TYR A 510 -4.35 27.11 -1.48
CA TYR A 510 -4.06 27.46 -0.08
C TYR A 510 -2.82 28.36 -0.06
N ILE A 511 -3.02 29.64 -0.38
CA ILE A 511 -2.12 30.66 0.14
C ILE A 511 -2.51 30.83 1.61
N SER A 512 -1.77 30.20 2.51
CA SER A 512 -1.75 30.63 3.90
C SER A 512 -0.32 30.91 4.31
N MET A 513 0.01 32.21 4.35
CA MET A 513 0.93 32.67 5.38
C MET A 513 0.30 32.31 6.72
N GLY A 514 0.81 31.27 7.39
CA GLY A 514 0.62 31.07 8.83
C GLY A 514 -0.26 29.91 9.32
N SER A 515 -0.90 29.07 8.47
CA SER A 515 -1.81 28.02 8.99
C SER A 515 -1.58 26.58 8.51
N LEU A 516 -0.53 26.27 7.73
CA LEU A 516 -0.05 24.87 7.67
C LEU A 516 0.79 24.50 8.90
N ALA A 517 1.30 25.51 9.62
CA ALA A 517 1.97 25.30 10.91
C ALA A 517 1.05 24.59 11.92
N CYS A 518 -0.27 24.80 11.89
CA CYS A 518 -1.18 24.20 12.87
C CYS A 518 -1.49 22.71 12.67
N MET A 519 -1.18 22.09 11.53
CA MET A 519 -1.25 20.63 11.38
C MET A 519 0.10 19.93 11.68
N TRP A 520 1.17 20.71 11.81
CA TRP A 520 2.53 20.22 12.07
C TRP A 520 3.13 20.72 13.40
N SER A 521 2.41 21.57 14.14
CA SER A 521 2.67 21.92 15.54
C SER A 521 1.74 21.14 16.45
N GLY A 522 1.93 19.83 16.47
CA GLY A 522 1.29 18.89 17.38
C GLY A 522 2.33 17.93 17.93
N ASN A 523 3.38 18.50 18.53
CA ASN A 523 4.18 17.94 19.63
C ASN A 523 5.05 19.05 20.23
#